data_AF-A0A7X8SZP0-F1
#
_entry.id   AF-A0A7X8SZP0-F1
#
_cell.length_a   1.000
_cell.length_b   1.000
_cell.length_c   1.000
_cell.angle_alpha   90.00
_cell.angle_beta   90.00
_cell.angle_gamma   90.00
#
_symmetry.space_group_name_H-M   'P 1'
#
loop_
_entity.id
_entity.type
_entity.pdbx_description
1 polymer ?
#
loop_
_entity_poly.entity_id
_entity_poly.type
_entity_poly.pdbx_seq_one_letter_code
_entity_poly.pdbx_strand_id
1 'polypeptide(L)' 'MPLYIKDDAIDRLARRYQALTRAPTKTEAVRLALQKALDEELTKPALADIAVAFCRNLKQKATAKTDDAADMGEA' A
#
# COMPACT_ATOMS: atom_id res chain seq x y z
N MET A 1 18.33 16.64 14.85
CA MET A 1 18.87 17.86 14.21
C MET A 1 17.79 18.52 13.35
N PRO A 2 17.76 19.86 13.24
CA PRO A 2 16.85 20.55 12.33
C PRO A 2 17.21 20.22 10.88
N LEU A 3 16.20 19.84 10.07
CA LEU A 3 16.37 19.57 8.66
C LEU A 3 16.49 20.90 7.90
N TYR A 4 17.61 21.13 7.21
CA TYR A 4 17.78 22.28 6.34
C TYR A 4 17.41 21.88 4.91
N ILE A 5 16.36 22.52 4.39
CA ILE A 5 15.89 22.35 3.01
C ILE A 5 16.29 23.63 2.28
N LYS A 6 17.17 23.50 1.28
CA LYS A 6 17.68 24.65 0.51
C LYS A 6 16.68 25.11 -0.56
N ASP A 7 15.85 24.20 -1.04
CA ASP A 7 14.82 24.47 -2.04
C ASP A 7 13.55 25.02 -1.36
N ASP A 8 13.17 26.25 -1.70
CA ASP A 8 12.00 26.93 -1.15
C ASP A 8 10.68 26.22 -1.47
N ALA A 9 10.58 25.56 -2.63
CA ALA A 9 9.38 24.80 -2.99
C ALA A 9 9.23 23.58 -2.07
N ILE A 10 10.33 22.90 -1.74
CA ILE A 10 10.35 21.77 -0.82
C ILE A 10 10.09 22.23 0.62
N ASP A 11 10.65 23.37 1.06
CA ASP A 11 10.39 23.90 2.41
C ASP A 11 8.91 24.27 2.59
N ARG A 12 8.27 24.83 1.55
CA ARG A 12 6.82 25.08 1.53
C ARG A 12 6.01 23.79 1.66
N LEU A 13 6.39 22.73 0.94
CA LEU A 13 5.75 21.41 1.07
C LEU A 13 5.89 20.85 2.48
N ALA A 14 7.10 20.89 3.06
CA ALA A 14 7.37 20.42 4.40
C ALA A 14 6.55 21.18 5.46
N ARG A 15 6.44 22.51 5.34
CA ARG A 15 5.61 23.34 6.22
C ARG A 15 4.12 23.05 6.06
N ARG A 16 3.63 22.88 4.83
CA ARG A 16 2.23 22.56 4.57
C ARG A 16 1.87 21.20 5.17
N TYR A 17 2.74 20.20 5.00
CA TYR A 17 2.56 18.88 5.59
C TYR A 17 2.65 18.92 7.12
N GLN A 18 3.57 19.70 7.68
CA GLN A 18 3.65 19.95 9.12
C GLN A 18 2.34 20.53 9.66
N ALA A 19 1.78 21.56 9.01
CA ALA A 19 0.53 22.17 9.43
C ALA A 19 -0.65 21.20 9.36
N LEU A 20 -0.69 20.36 8.31
CA LEU A 20 -1.74 19.35 8.12
C LEU A 20 -1.68 18.25 9.20
N THR A 21 -0.47 17.74 9.48
CA THR A 21 -0.24 16.64 10.44
C THR A 21 -0.09 17.13 11.88
N ARG A 22 -0.05 18.44 12.09
CA ARG A 22 0.23 19.09 13.38
C ARG A 22 1.54 18.60 14.02
N ALA A 23 2.50 18.21 13.19
CA ALA A 23 3.79 17.76 13.65
C ALA A 23 4.54 18.92 14.34
N PRO A 24 5.27 18.65 15.43
CA PRO A 24 5.91 19.70 16.23
C PRO A 24 7.03 20.42 15.46
N THR A 25 7.67 19.73 14.51
CA THR A 25 8.70 20.33 13.64
C THR A 25 8.54 19.86 12.20
N LYS A 26 9.05 20.65 11.24
CA LYS A 26 9.11 20.25 9.83
C LYS A 26 9.94 18.97 9.61
N THR A 27 10.95 18.72 10.45
CA THR A 27 11.74 17.49 10.42
C THR A 27 10.88 16.27 10.76
N GLU A 28 10.08 16.35 11.83
CA GLU A 28 9.16 15.27 12.21
C GLU A 28 8.11 15.03 11.11
N ALA A 29 7.57 16.11 10.56
CA ALA A 29 6.61 16.04 9.46
C ALA A 29 7.19 15.30 8.25
N VAL A 30 8.40 15.67 7.82
CA VAL A 30 9.08 15.05 6.68
C VAL A 30 9.43 13.59 6.98
N ARG A 31 9.87 13.26 8.19
CA ARG A 31 10.14 11.87 8.58
C ARG A 31 8.90 10.99 8.46
N LEU A 32 7.76 11.46 8.99
CA LEU A 32 6.49 10.74 8.91
C LEU A 32 6.04 10.55 7.46
N ALA A 33 6.16 11.58 6.62
CA ALA A 33 5.82 11.49 5.20
C ALA A 33 6.66 10.42 4.49
N LEU A 34 7.98 10.44 4.71
CA LEU A 34 8.91 9.49 4.08
C LEU A 34 8.70 8.07 4.60
N GLN A 35 8.51 7.89 5.91
CA GLN A 35 8.24 6.57 6.47
C GLN A 35 6.98 5.97 5.86
N LYS A 36 5.89 6.74 5.78
CA LYS A 36 4.65 6.27 5.17
C LYS A 36 4.83 5.91 3.70
N ALA A 37 5.52 6.75 2.93
CA ALA A 37 5.79 6.47 1.52
C ALA A 37 6.65 5.21 1.34
N LEU A 38 7.67 5.01 2.20
CA LEU A 38 8.49 3.81 2.19
C LEU A 38 7.67 2.57 2.57
N ASP A 39 6.84 2.65 3.60
CA ASP A 39 5.98 1.55 4.02
C ASP A 39 5.01 1.18 2.88
N GLU A 40 4.41 2.18 2.21
CA GLU A 40 3.57 1.97 1.03
C GLU A 40 4.33 1.31 -0.13
N GLU A 41 5.56 1.74 -0.44
CA GLU A 41 6.37 1.12 -1.51
C GLU A 41 6.84 -0.30 -1.13
N LEU A 42 7.19 -0.53 0.13
CA LEU A 42 7.67 -1.83 0.62
C LEU A 42 6.54 -2.85 0.79
N THR A 43 5.33 -2.39 1.11
CA THR A 43 4.15 -3.27 1.26
C THR A 43 3.43 -3.55 -0.04
N LYS A 44 3.79 -2.89 -1.15
CA LYS A 44 3.29 -3.26 -2.48
C LYS A 44 3.65 -4.72 -2.74
N PRO A 45 2.67 -5.63 -2.81
CA PRO A 45 2.96 -7.01 -3.14
C PRO A 45 3.61 -7.03 -4.52
N ALA A 46 4.65 -7.86 -4.68
CA ALA A 46 5.27 -8.00 -5.98
C ALA A 46 4.18 -8.44 -6.98
N LEU A 47 4.28 -8.00 -8.23
CA LEU A 47 3.33 -8.41 -9.28
C LEU A 47 3.19 -9.93 -9.37
N ALA A 48 4.27 -10.66 -9.07
CA ALA A 48 4.28 -12.11 -8.96
C ALA A 48 3.35 -12.63 -7.84
N ASP A 49 3.35 -12.01 -6.66
CA ASP A 49 2.49 -12.41 -5.54
C ASP A 49 1.00 -12.17 -5.86
N ILE A 50 0.71 -11.05 -6.54
CA ILE A 50 -0.63 -10.75 -7.05
C ILE A 50 -1.07 -11.83 -8.06
N ALA A 51 -0.20 -12.19 -9.00
CA ALA A 51 -0.49 -13.19 -10.03
C ALA A 51 -0.73 -14.58 -9.41
N VAL A 52 0.08 -14.99 -8.43
CA VAL A 52 -0.10 -16.26 -7.72
C VAL A 52 -1.42 -16.29 -6.94
N ALA A 53 -1.77 -15.20 -6.24
CA ALA A 53 -3.05 -15.09 -5.55
C ALA A 53 -4.24 -15.14 -6.51
N PHE A 54 -4.12 -14.49 -7.68
CA PHE A 54 -5.14 -14.52 -8.72
C PHE A 54 -5.34 -15.94 -9.29
N CYS A 55 -4.28 -16.62 -9.69
CA CYS A 55 -4.34 -18.01 -10.18
C CYS A 55 -4.92 -18.96 -9.13
N ARG A 56 -4.55 -18.79 -7.84
CA ARG A 56 -5.11 -19.59 -6.73
C ARG A 56 -6.62 -19.38 -6.61
N ASN A 57 -7.09 -18.13 -6.65
CA ASN A 57 -8.52 -17.81 -6.61
C ASN A 57 -9.28 -18.38 -7.82
N LEU A 58 -8.70 -18.33 -9.02
CA LEU A 58 -9.32 -18.94 -10.21
C LEU A 58 -9.45 -20.46 -10.06
N LYS A 59 -8.41 -21.13 -9.55
CA LYS A 59 -8.45 -22.58 -9.30
C LYS A 59 -9.51 -22.95 -8.25
N GLN A 60 -9.60 -22.18 -7.16
CA GLN A 60 -10.62 -22.40 -6.12
C GLN A 60 -12.04 -22.21 -6.63
N LYS A 61 -12.29 -21.19 -7.47
CA LYS A 61 -13.59 -21.01 -8.12
C LYS A 61 -13.92 -22.15 -9.09
N ALA A 62 -12.92 -22.65 -9.81
CA ALA A 62 -13.10 -23.78 -10.71
C ALA A 62 -13.44 -25.07 -9.94
N THR A 63 -12.74 -25.36 -8.84
CA THR A 63 -13.04 -26.54 -8.02
C THR A 63 -14.40 -26.45 -7.35
N ALA A 64 -14.78 -25.28 -6.80
CA ALA A 64 -16.10 -25.07 -6.21
C ALA A 64 -17.23 -25.25 -7.24
N LYS A 65 -17.03 -24.79 -8.48
CA LYS A 65 -18.00 -24.97 -9.57
C LYS A 65 -18.11 -26.44 -10.02
N THR A 66 -17.03 -27.21 -9.93
CA THR A 66 -17.03 -28.64 -10.25
C THR A 66 -17.73 -29.45 -9.15
N ASP A 67 -17.55 -29.07 -7.89
CA ASP A 67 -18.22 -29.72 -6.76
C ASP A 67 -19.74 -29.43 -6.77
N ASP A 68 -20.16 -28.20 -7.08
CA ASP A 68 -21.58 -27.84 -7.29
C ASP A 68 -22.21 -28.60 -8.47
N ALA A 69 -21.44 -28.90 -9.52
CA ALA A 69 -21.92 -29.63 -10.69
C ALA A 69 -22.00 -31.16 -10.48
N ALA A 70 -21.21 -31.69 -9.53
CA ALA A 70 -21.22 -33.11 -9.19
C ALA A 70 -22.40 -33.49 -8.28
N ASP A 71 -22.85 -32.58 -7.40
CA ASP A 71 -24.00 -32.78 -6.50
C ASP A 71 -25.36 -32.77 -7.25
N MET A 72 -25.45 -32.10 -8.40
CA MET A 72 -26.70 -31.99 -9.19
C MET A 72 -26.97 -33.18 -10.13
N GLY A 73 -26.08 -34.17 -10.19
CA GLY A 73 -26.12 -35.30 -11.13
C GLY A 73 -26.66 -36.61 -10.56
N GLU A 74 -27.01 -36.67 -9.27
CA GLU A 74 -27.44 -37.89 -8.58
C GLU A 74 -28.80 -37.65 -7.90
N ALA A 75 -29.87 -37.54 -8.69
CA ALA A 75 -31.27 -37.50 -8.24
C ALA A 75 -32.19 -38.23 -9.21
#